data_AF-A0A7X1KMU1-F1
#
_entry.id   AF-A0A7X1KMU1-F1
#
_cell.length_a   1.000
_cell.length_b   1.000
_cell.length_c   1.000
_cell.angle_alpha   90.00
_cell.angle_beta   90.00
_cell.angle_gamma   90.00
#
_symmetry.space_group_name_H-M   'P 1'
#
loop_
_entity.id
_entity.type
_entity.pdbx_description
1 polymer ?
#
loop_
_entity_poly.entity_id
_entity_poly.type
_entity_poly.pdbx_seq_one_letter_code
_entity_poly.pdbx_strand_id
1 'polypeptide(L)'
;MGIKFVGTKPLDVDLIVEGYALNKMGHSLIREENRQEFQADEDAYMAKFGLSEKAVAAVKSRDRDEMMAVGLNMYFYGKIRFVTGGGGPASA
;
A
#
# COMPACT_ATOMS: atom_id res chain seq x y z
N MET A 1 5.01 29.43 -5.84
CA MET A 1 4.59 29.04 -7.19
C MET A 1 5.00 27.57 -7.37
N GLY A 2 4.05 26.64 -7.32
CA GLY A 2 4.34 25.20 -7.37
C GLY A 2 4.49 24.70 -8.81
N ILE A 3 5.46 23.85 -9.07
CA ILE A 3 5.62 23.18 -10.37
C ILE A 3 4.47 22.17 -10.51
N LYS A 4 3.65 22.33 -11.56
CA LYS A 4 2.58 21.40 -11.89
C LYS A 4 3.13 20.32 -12.81
N PHE A 5 3.24 19.11 -12.30
CA PHE A 5 3.59 17.95 -13.12
C PHE A 5 2.31 17.30 -13.65
N VAL A 6 2.14 17.30 -14.98
CA VAL A 6 0.98 16.66 -15.60
C VAL A 6 1.16 15.14 -15.57
N GLY A 7 0.17 14.42 -15.06
CA GLY A 7 0.19 12.96 -14.98
C GLY A 7 1.14 12.37 -13.94
N THR A 8 1.79 13.20 -13.12
CA THR A 8 2.65 12.75 -12.01
C THR A 8 2.15 13.38 -10.72
N LYS A 9 1.94 12.55 -9.70
CA LYS A 9 1.66 13.00 -8.33
C LYS A 9 2.94 12.82 -7.50
N PRO A 10 3.74 13.87 -7.27
CA PRO A 10 4.89 13.78 -6.40
C PRO A 10 4.46 13.37 -5.00
N LEU A 11 5.25 12.52 -4.36
CA LEU A 11 5.09 12.19 -2.96
C LEU A 11 5.73 13.33 -2.14
N ASP A 12 4.91 14.29 -1.73
CA ASP A 12 5.34 15.42 -0.88
C ASP A 12 5.43 15.04 0.61
N VAL A 13 5.91 15.95 1.44
CA VAL A 13 6.15 15.72 2.87
C VAL A 13 4.87 15.34 3.61
N ASP A 14 3.73 15.96 3.27
CA ASP A 14 2.46 15.69 3.92
C ASP A 14 1.99 14.26 3.61
N LEU A 15 2.10 13.84 2.35
CA LEU A 15 1.81 12.47 1.94
C LEU A 15 2.81 11.45 2.51
N ILE A 16 4.08 11.81 2.71
CA ILE A 16 5.07 10.94 3.37
C ILE A 16 4.64 10.65 4.81
N VAL A 17 4.19 11.67 5.53
CA VAL A 17 3.74 11.54 6.92
C VAL A 17 2.44 10.74 6.98
N GLU A 18 1.46 11.08 6.15
CA GLU A 18 0.16 10.38 6.10
C GLU A 18 0.34 8.90 5.71
N GLY A 19 1.16 8.62 4.71
CA GLY A 19 1.38 7.28 4.19
C GLY A 19 2.34 6.42 5.04
N TYR A 20 2.92 6.92 6.13
CA TYR A 20 3.98 6.21 6.86
C TYR A 20 3.58 4.78 7.28
N ALA A 21 2.40 4.62 7.89
CA ALA A 21 1.88 3.32 8.32
C ALA A 21 1.69 2.36 7.14
N LEU A 22 1.09 2.84 6.05
CA LEU A 22 0.86 2.09 4.81
C LEU A 22 2.18 1.64 4.16
N ASN A 23 3.18 2.53 4.09
CA ASN A 23 4.50 2.22 3.54
C ASN A 23 5.26 1.20 4.41
N LYS A 24 5.18 1.34 5.74
CA LYS A 24 5.76 0.38 6.70
C LYS A 24 5.12 -1.00 6.55
N MET A 25 3.80 -1.06 6.40
CA MET A 25 3.07 -2.30 6.08
C MET A 25 3.54 -2.88 4.75
N GLY A 26 3.58 -2.09 3.68
CA GLY A 26 4.04 -2.54 2.36
C GLY A 26 5.48 -3.08 2.37
N HIS A 27 6.37 -2.49 3.16
CA HIS A 27 7.73 -3.00 3.35
C HIS A 27 7.76 -4.36 4.08
N SER A 28 6.88 -4.57 5.07
CA SER A 28 6.84 -5.81 5.84
C SER A 28 6.56 -7.06 4.98
N LEU A 29 5.84 -6.89 3.86
CA LEU A 29 5.42 -7.96 2.94
C LEU A 29 6.59 -8.58 2.13
N ILE A 30 7.82 -8.13 2.33
CA ILE A 30 9.03 -8.81 1.81
C ILE A 30 9.16 -10.21 2.42
N ARG A 31 8.70 -10.41 3.66
CA ARG A 31 8.76 -11.70 4.36
C ARG A 31 7.56 -12.58 4.02
N GLU A 32 7.78 -13.87 3.82
CA GLU A 32 6.72 -14.83 3.46
C GLU A 32 5.67 -14.97 4.56
N GLU A 33 6.10 -15.04 5.82
CA GLU A 33 5.20 -15.22 6.96
C GLU A 33 4.18 -14.07 7.06
N ASN A 34 4.64 -12.85 6.78
CA ASN A 34 3.82 -11.65 6.74
C ASN A 34 2.82 -11.65 5.58
N ARG A 35 3.18 -12.24 4.43
CA ARG A 35 2.24 -12.39 3.30
C ARG A 35 1.12 -13.36 3.66
N GLN A 36 1.47 -14.49 4.28
CA GLN A 36 0.51 -15.49 4.73
C GLN A 36 -0.43 -14.91 5.79
N GLU A 37 0.11 -14.14 6.74
CA GLU A 37 -0.69 -13.48 7.76
C GLU A 37 -1.65 -12.44 7.16
N PHE A 38 -1.17 -11.62 6.23
CA PHE A 38 -2.02 -10.68 5.48
C PHE A 38 -3.12 -11.40 4.71
N GLN A 39 -2.80 -12.50 4.02
CA GLN A 39 -3.79 -13.26 3.23
C GLN A 39 -4.80 -14.02 4.10
N ALA A 40 -4.44 -14.39 5.33
CA ALA A 40 -5.34 -15.03 6.28
C ALA A 40 -6.39 -14.05 6.81
N ASP A 41 -5.99 -12.82 7.13
CA ASP A 41 -6.89 -11.75 7.59
C ASP A 41 -6.30 -10.38 7.28
N GLU A 42 -6.72 -9.81 6.14
CA GLU A 42 -6.22 -8.50 5.68
C GLU A 42 -6.58 -7.38 6.66
N ASP A 43 -7.77 -7.43 7.27
CA ASP A 43 -8.25 -6.39 8.16
C ASP A 43 -7.48 -6.37 9.47
N ALA A 44 -7.27 -7.55 10.07
CA ALA A 44 -6.43 -7.67 11.24
C ALA A 44 -4.98 -7.26 10.95
N TYR A 45 -4.44 -7.62 9.78
CA TYR A 45 -3.07 -7.25 9.42
C TYR A 45 -2.93 -5.73 9.24
N MET A 46 -3.87 -5.08 8.53
CA MET A 46 -3.87 -3.62 8.38
C MET A 46 -4.04 -2.91 9.73
N ALA A 47 -4.87 -3.43 10.63
CA ALA A 47 -5.05 -2.89 11.97
C ALA A 47 -3.74 -2.92 12.81
N LYS A 48 -2.91 -3.97 12.68
CA LYS A 48 -1.60 -4.06 13.37
C LYS A 48 -0.64 -2.92 13.00
N PHE A 49 -0.76 -2.39 11.79
CA PHE A 49 0.05 -1.25 11.34
C PHE A 49 -0.61 0.10 11.63
N GLY A 50 -1.86 0.13 12.11
CA GLY A 50 -2.58 1.37 12.42
C GLY A 50 -2.93 2.19 11.17
N LEU A 51 -3.28 1.52 10.06
CA LEU A 51 -3.74 2.22 8.86
C LEU A 51 -5.01 3.04 9.17
N SER A 52 -5.09 4.23 8.56
CA SER A 52 -6.33 5.01 8.57
C SER A 52 -7.42 4.30 7.75
N GLU A 53 -8.69 4.62 8.03
CA GLU A 53 -9.82 4.06 7.27
C GLU A 53 -9.69 4.30 5.76
N LYS A 54 -9.18 5.47 5.36
CA LYS A 54 -8.89 5.80 3.96
C LYS A 54 -7.81 4.90 3.36
N ALA A 55 -6.73 4.65 4.11
CA ALA A 55 -5.67 3.77 3.65
C ALA A 55 -6.12 2.31 3.55
N VAL A 56 -6.95 1.84 4.49
CA VAL A 56 -7.60 0.52 4.42
C VAL A 56 -8.46 0.42 3.17
N ALA A 57 -9.32 1.41 2.92
CA ALA A 57 -10.18 1.43 1.75
C ALA A 57 -9.37 1.40 0.44
N ALA A 58 -8.30 2.18 0.35
CA ALA A 58 -7.42 2.22 -0.83
C ALA A 58 -6.66 0.89 -1.04
N VAL A 59 -6.23 0.23 0.03
CA VAL A 59 -5.61 -1.11 -0.10
C VAL A 59 -6.64 -2.14 -0.55
N LYS A 60 -7.89 -2.06 -0.09
CA LYS A 60 -8.96 -2.99 -0.48
C LYS A 60 -9.47 -2.79 -1.90
N SER A 61 -9.49 -1.55 -2.40
CA SER A 61 -9.91 -1.27 -3.78
C SER A 61 -8.94 -1.82 -4.82
N ARG A 62 -7.71 -2.13 -4.40
CA ARG A 62 -6.59 -2.56 -5.27
C ARG A 62 -6.21 -1.51 -6.32
N ASP A 63 -6.69 -0.27 -6.15
CA ASP A 63 -6.43 0.81 -7.08
C ASP A 63 -5.12 1.52 -6.72
N ARG A 64 -4.21 1.56 -7.68
CA ARG A 64 -2.88 2.19 -7.50
C ARG A 64 -3.01 3.67 -7.17
N ASP A 65 -3.89 4.38 -7.86
CA ASP A 65 -4.00 5.83 -7.76
C ASP A 65 -4.67 6.23 -6.44
N GLU A 66 -5.61 5.43 -5.94
CA GLU A 66 -6.16 5.59 -4.60
C GLU A 66 -5.10 5.37 -3.52
N MET A 67 -4.28 4.31 -3.63
CA MET A 67 -3.20 4.08 -2.67
C MET A 67 -2.16 5.21 -2.70
N MET A 68 -1.79 5.69 -3.90
CA MET A 68 -0.90 6.84 -4.04
C MET A 68 -1.55 8.12 -3.50
N ALA A 69 -2.89 8.22 -3.53
CA ALA A 69 -3.58 9.38 -3.00
C ALA A 69 -3.51 9.51 -1.48
N VAL A 70 -3.31 8.39 -0.77
CA VAL A 70 -3.09 8.32 0.68
C VAL A 70 -1.61 8.15 1.05
N GLY A 71 -0.69 8.46 0.12
CA GLY A 71 0.73 8.52 0.41
C GLY A 71 1.51 7.21 0.25
N LEU A 72 0.96 6.21 -0.46
CA LEU A 72 1.76 5.02 -0.82
C LEU A 72 2.91 5.43 -1.75
N ASN A 73 4.12 5.03 -1.37
CA ASN A 73 5.27 5.10 -2.25
C ASN A 73 5.24 3.91 -3.24
N MET A 74 5.37 4.21 -4.54
CA MET A 74 5.30 3.25 -5.64
C MET A 74 6.26 2.05 -5.48
N TYR A 75 7.40 2.19 -4.78
CA TYR A 75 8.31 1.08 -4.50
C TYR A 75 7.71 -0.02 -3.59
N PHE A 76 6.66 0.30 -2.83
CA PHE A 76 5.94 -0.66 -1.99
C PHE A 76 4.65 -1.18 -2.65
N TYR A 77 4.10 -0.46 -3.63
CA TYR A 77 2.93 -0.90 -4.39
C TYR A 77 3.08 -2.30 -4.96
N GLY A 78 4.23 -2.62 -5.57
CA GLY A 78 4.47 -3.96 -6.12
C GLY A 78 4.38 -5.08 -5.08
N LYS A 79 4.75 -4.82 -3.82
CA LYS A 79 4.70 -5.82 -2.73
C LYS A 79 3.26 -6.06 -2.27
N ILE A 80 2.47 -4.99 -2.14
CA ILE A 80 1.05 -5.09 -1.83
C ILE A 80 0.32 -5.79 -2.99
N ARG A 81 0.54 -5.35 -4.22
CA ARG A 81 -0.10 -5.93 -5.41
C ARG A 81 0.21 -7.41 -5.58
N PHE A 82 1.42 -7.85 -5.23
CA PHE A 82 1.81 -9.26 -5.26
C PHE A 82 0.93 -10.11 -4.34
N VAL A 83 0.74 -9.70 -3.08
CA VAL A 83 -0.05 -10.47 -2.10
C VAL A 83 -1.55 -10.40 -2.35
N THR A 84 -2.04 -9.33 -2.98
CA THR A 84 -3.46 -9.13 -3.31
C THR A 84 -3.84 -9.69 -4.69
N GLY A 85 -3.12 -10.70 -5.18
CA GLY A 85 -3.46 -11.43 -6.42
C GLY A 85 -3.02 -10.78 -7.72
N GLY A 86 -1.87 -10.09 -7.72
CA GLY A 86 -1.41 -9.29 -8.88
C GLY A 86 -0.13 -9.70 -9.57
N GLY A 87 0.59 -10.70 -9.06
CA GLY A 87 1.85 -11.09 -9.69
C GLY A 87 2.70 -12.12 -8.96
N GLY A 88 2.11 -13.07 -8.24
CA GLY A 88 2.77 -14.33 -7.85
C GLY A 88 2.18 -15.48 -8.65
N PRO A 89 2.91 -16.61 -8.85
CA PRO A 89 2.40 -17.72 -9.66
C PRO A 89 1.01 -18.09 -9.15
N ALA A 90 0.06 -18.19 -10.09
CA ALA A 90 -1.27 -18.66 -9.79
C ALA A 90 -1.14 -19.96 -8.99
N SER A 91 -1.66 -19.96 -7.77
CA SER A 91 -1.97 -21.20 -7.09
C SER A 91 -3.11 -21.86 -7.87
N ALA A 92 -2.71 -22.71 -8.82
CA ALA A 92 -3.49 -23.76 -9.44
C ALA A 92 -2.58 -24.99 -9.53
#